data_AF-A0A9D6MIA5-F1
#
_entry.id   AF-A0A9D6MIA5-F1
#
_cell.length_a   1.000
_cell.length_b   1.000
_cell.length_c   1.000
_cell.angle_alpha   90.00
_cell.angle_beta   90.00
_cell.angle_gamma   90.00
#
_symmetry.space_group_name_H-M   'P 1'
#
loop_
_entity.id
_entity.type
_entity.pdbx_description
1 polymer ?
#
loop_
_entity_poly.entity_id
_entity_poly.type
_entity_poly.pdbx_seq_one_letter_code
_entity_poly.pdbx_strand_id
1 'polypeptide(L)'
;MTDTSNEVTQLYRDLLMRRSGAERLEMGCRMFDTARAFVRASLGDPSGTDRSREMTARLFLRTYGADFDPMIRDRIAAWLRDPGGDGRRRDDGR
;
A
#
# COMPACT_ATOMS: atom_id res chain seq x y z
N MET A 1 7.34 20.49 -1.33
CA MET A 1 7.96 20.54 -2.67
C MET A 1 7.76 21.94 -3.22
N THR A 2 8.78 22.77 -3.11
CA THR A 2 8.83 24.15 -3.65
C THR A 2 9.73 24.23 -4.88
N ASP A 3 10.24 23.10 -5.38
CA ASP A 3 11.15 23.00 -6.53
C ASP A 3 10.45 23.13 -7.88
N THR A 4 9.12 23.27 -7.89
CA THR A 4 8.32 23.46 -9.09
C THR A 4 7.75 24.86 -9.08
N SER A 5 8.03 25.65 -10.13
CA SER A 5 7.48 27.01 -10.25
C SER A 5 5.96 26.97 -10.43
N ASN A 6 5.28 28.03 -10.00
CA ASN A 6 3.83 28.15 -10.15
C ASN A 6 3.37 28.01 -11.61
N GLU A 7 4.16 28.53 -12.55
CA GLU A 7 3.93 28.42 -13.99
C GLU A 7 3.89 26.96 -14.45
N VAL A 8 4.83 26.14 -13.98
CA VAL A 8 4.88 24.70 -14.31
C VAL A 8 3.71 23.95 -13.67
N THR A 9 3.35 24.28 -12.42
CA THR A 9 2.17 23.70 -11.77
C THR A 9 0.89 24.03 -12.54
N GLN A 10 0.75 25.26 -13.03
CA GLN A 10 -0.42 25.69 -13.78
C GLN A 10 -0.48 25.03 -15.15
N LEU A 11 0.65 24.96 -15.87
CA LEU A 11 0.76 24.23 -17.13
C LEU A 11 0.39 22.74 -16.96
N TYR A 12 0.92 22.09 -15.92
CA TYR A 12 0.58 20.70 -15.62
C TYR A 12 -0.92 20.52 -15.38
N ARG A 13 -1.54 21.42 -14.61
CA ARG A 13 -2.98 21.39 -14.34
C ARG A 13 -3.78 21.57 -15.62
N ASP A 14 -3.41 22.50 -16.48
CA ASP A 14 -4.10 22.74 -17.75
C ASP A 14 -4.02 21.52 -18.67
N LEU A 15 -2.84 20.91 -18.78
CA LEU A 15 -2.66 19.67 -19.55
C LEU A 15 -3.47 18.51 -18.98
N LEU A 16 -3.54 18.39 -17.65
CA LEU A 16 -4.35 17.38 -16.98
C LEU A 16 -5.84 17.59 -17.23
N MET A 17 -6.31 18.84 -17.22
CA MET A 17 -7.73 19.17 -17.44
C MET A 17 -8.18 19.05 -18.89
N ARG A 18 -7.25 19.02 -19.86
CA ARG A 18 -7.56 18.70 -21.27
C ARG A 18 -7.93 17.22 -21.47
N ARG A 19 -7.62 16.36 -20.50
CA ARG A 19 -7.94 14.92 -20.53
C ARG A 19 -9.33 14.69 -19.97
N SER A 20 -10.02 13.69 -20.53
CA SER A 20 -11.28 13.21 -19.98
C SER A 20 -11.10 12.65 -18.56
N GLY A 21 -12.21 12.56 -17.81
CA GLY A 21 -12.18 11.91 -16.48
C GLY A 21 -11.68 10.46 -16.53
N ALA A 22 -12.05 9.72 -17.58
CA ALA A 22 -11.62 8.34 -17.77
C ALA A 22 -10.11 8.22 -18.02
N GLU A 23 -9.53 9.08 -18.87
CA GLU A 23 -8.07 9.11 -19.09
C GLU A 23 -7.31 9.45 -17.81
N ARG A 24 -7.82 10.38 -16.99
CA ARG A 24 -7.19 10.71 -15.71
C ARG A 24 -7.24 9.54 -14.72
N LEU A 25 -8.35 8.80 -14.70
CA LEU A 25 -8.46 7.58 -13.88
C LEU A 25 -7.46 6.51 -14.33
N GLU A 26 -7.36 6.26 -15.65
CA GLU A 26 -6.43 5.30 -16.22
C GLU A 26 -4.97 5.66 -15.88
N MET A 27 -4.60 6.94 -15.96
CA MET A 27 -3.28 7.41 -15.51
C MET A 27 -3.04 7.08 -14.04
N GLY A 28 -4.01 7.34 -13.16
CA GLY A 28 -3.91 6.99 -11.75
C GLY A 28 -3.72 5.49 -11.52
N CYS A 29 -4.47 4.65 -12.22
CA CYS A 29 -4.34 3.19 -12.15
C CYS A 29 -2.93 2.73 -12.58
N ARG A 30 -2.42 3.23 -13.71
CA ARG A 30 -1.07 2.89 -14.19
C ARG A 30 0.04 3.32 -13.22
N MET A 31 -0.11 4.50 -12.62
CA MET A 31 0.82 4.99 -11.60
C MET A 31 0.79 4.09 -10.36
N PHE A 32 -0.41 3.72 -9.91
CA PHE A 32 -0.57 2.80 -8.78
C PHE A 32 0.02 1.42 -9.07
N ASP A 33 -0.22 0.85 -10.24
CA ASP A 33 0.34 -0.44 -10.64
C ASP A 33 1.87 -0.41 -10.66
N THR A 34 2.45 0.68 -11.16
CA THR A 34 3.91 0.90 -11.16
C THR A 34 4.45 0.98 -9.73
N ALA A 35 3.83 1.79 -8.87
CA ALA A 35 4.22 1.92 -7.47
C ALA A 35 4.12 0.58 -6.73
N ARG A 36 3.03 -0.16 -6.94
CA ARG A 36 2.81 -1.50 -6.39
C ARG A 36 3.90 -2.46 -6.84
N ALA A 37 4.30 -2.45 -8.12
CA ALA A 37 5.37 -3.29 -8.64
C ALA A 37 6.70 -3.01 -7.94
N PHE A 38 7.07 -1.73 -7.77
CA PHE A 38 8.30 -1.35 -7.06
C PHE A 38 8.30 -1.78 -5.59
N VAL A 39 7.20 -1.57 -4.88
CA VAL A 39 7.09 -2.01 -3.48
C VAL A 39 7.27 -3.53 -3.38
N ARG A 40 6.60 -4.31 -4.23
CA ARG A 40 6.71 -5.77 -4.19
C ARG A 40 8.10 -6.27 -4.56
N ALA A 41 8.73 -5.69 -5.58
CA ALA A 41 10.10 -5.99 -5.94
C ALA A 41 11.06 -5.73 -4.78
N SER A 42 10.89 -4.61 -4.05
CA SER A 42 11.70 -4.30 -2.86
C SER A 42 11.50 -5.28 -1.69
N LEU A 43 10.41 -6.05 -1.68
CA LEU A 43 10.08 -7.07 -0.68
C LEU A 43 10.43 -8.49 -1.13
N GLY A 44 11.14 -8.64 -2.26
CA GLY A 44 11.60 -9.92 -2.79
C GLY A 44 10.60 -10.64 -3.70
N ASP A 45 9.56 -9.95 -4.19
CA ASP A 45 8.58 -10.49 -5.16
C ASP A 45 8.55 -9.65 -6.45
N PRO A 46 9.62 -9.69 -7.26
CA PRO A 46 9.72 -8.92 -8.50
C PRO A 46 8.69 -9.36 -9.55
N SER A 47 8.24 -10.61 -9.53
CA SER A 47 7.19 -11.12 -10.44
C SER A 47 5.79 -10.69 -10.03
N GLY A 48 5.59 -10.18 -8.81
CA GLY A 48 4.27 -9.78 -8.34
C GLY A 48 3.33 -10.96 -8.08
N THR A 49 3.84 -12.19 -7.96
CA THR A 49 3.04 -13.43 -7.93
C THR A 49 2.86 -13.99 -6.52
N ASP A 50 3.63 -13.53 -5.53
CA ASP A 50 3.50 -14.01 -4.16
C ASP A 50 2.12 -13.65 -3.55
N ARG A 51 1.33 -14.64 -3.17
CA ARG A 51 0.03 -14.47 -2.49
C ARG A 51 0.06 -15.00 -1.06
N SER A 52 1.25 -15.22 -0.51
CA SER A 52 1.44 -15.71 0.85
C SER A 52 0.98 -14.68 1.88
N ARG A 53 0.63 -15.20 3.07
CA ARG A 53 0.34 -14.37 4.23
C ARG A 53 1.55 -13.57 4.71
N GLU A 54 2.75 -14.12 4.53
CA GLU A 54 3.99 -13.41 4.83
C GLU A 54 4.17 -12.17 3.95
N MET A 55 3.86 -12.26 2.64
CA MET A 55 3.86 -11.09 1.76
C MET A 55 2.87 -10.02 2.23
N THR A 56 1.68 -10.41 2.66
CA THR A 56 0.70 -9.48 3.23
C THR A 56 1.25 -8.78 4.49
N ALA A 57 1.87 -9.52 5.40
CA ALA A 57 2.49 -8.95 6.60
C ALA A 57 3.64 -7.98 6.26
N ARG A 58 4.49 -8.31 5.28
CA ARG A 58 5.56 -7.42 4.80
C ARG A 58 5.02 -6.13 4.18
N LEU A 59 3.96 -6.23 3.37
CA LEU A 59 3.29 -5.05 2.79
C LEU A 59 2.72 -4.14 3.87
N PHE A 60 2.08 -4.71 4.89
CA PHE A 60 1.61 -3.97 6.06
C PHE A 60 2.76 -3.24 6.75
N LEU A 61 3.83 -3.95 7.14
CA LEU A 61 4.97 -3.35 7.85
C LEU A 61 5.63 -2.24 7.04
N ARG A 62 5.75 -2.41 5.71
CA ARG A 62 6.38 -1.43 4.81
C ARG A 62 5.54 -0.16 4.61
N THR A 63 4.21 -0.30 4.64
CA THR A 63 3.28 0.80 4.28
C THR A 63 2.77 1.52 5.51
N TYR A 64 2.49 0.78 6.59
CA TYR A 64 1.82 1.28 7.79
C TYR A 64 2.58 0.97 9.08
N GLY A 65 3.67 0.20 9.04
CA GLY A 65 4.32 -0.27 10.27
C GLY A 65 4.81 0.83 11.20
N ALA A 66 5.10 2.02 10.67
CA ALA A 66 5.51 3.19 11.45
C ALA A 66 4.33 3.98 12.05
N ASP A 67 3.10 3.69 11.61
CA ASP A 67 1.89 4.39 12.07
C ASP A 67 1.33 3.80 13.38
N PHE A 68 1.91 2.69 13.86
CA PHE A 68 1.47 1.97 15.05
C PHE A 68 2.58 1.87 16.09
N ASP A 69 2.18 1.83 17.37
CA ASP A 69 3.06 1.42 18.46
C ASP A 69 3.66 0.03 18.18
N PRO A 70 4.93 -0.24 18.53
CA PRO A 70 5.59 -1.51 18.25
C PRO A 70 4.79 -2.74 18.69
N MET A 71 4.12 -2.70 19.86
CA MET A 71 3.32 -3.82 20.36
C MET A 71 2.12 -4.11 19.45
N ILE A 72 1.39 -3.06 19.04
CA ILE A 72 0.22 -3.21 18.17
C ILE A 72 0.64 -3.63 16.76
N ARG A 73 1.72 -3.02 16.24
CA ARG A 73 2.32 -3.39 14.96
C ARG A 73 2.66 -4.88 14.91
N ASP A 74 3.34 -5.39 15.94
CA ASP A 74 3.79 -6.78 15.98
C ASP A 74 2.60 -7.74 16.12
N ARG A 75 1.57 -7.37 16.89
CA ARG A 75 0.31 -8.12 16.98
C ARG A 75 -0.41 -8.22 15.63
N ILE A 76 -0.54 -7.12 14.89
CA ILE A 76 -1.17 -7.12 13.56
C ILE A 76 -0.36 -7.96 12.58
N ALA A 77 0.97 -7.80 12.56
CA ALA A 77 1.85 -8.58 11.68
C ALA A 77 1.77 -10.09 11.98
N ALA A 78 1.70 -10.48 13.26
CA ALA A 78 1.50 -11.87 13.67
C ALA A 78 0.13 -12.40 13.20
N TRP A 79 -0.95 -11.64 13.40
CA TRP A 79 -2.28 -12.02 12.94
C TRP A 79 -2.36 -12.15 11.41
N LEU A 80 -1.70 -11.27 10.65
CA LEU A 80 -1.66 -11.36 9.18
C LEU A 80 -0.97 -12.64 8.70
N ARG A 81 0.06 -13.11 9.41
CA ARG A 81 0.75 -14.38 9.13
C ARG A 81 -0.09 -15.59 9.49
N ASP A 82 -0.75 -15.54 10.64
CA ASP A 82 -1.63 -16.61 11.12
C ASP A 82 -2.87 -16.07 11.84
N PRO A 83 -3.98 -15.82 11.10
CA PRO A 83 -5.23 -15.34 11.68
C PRO A 83 -5.89 -16.33 12.65
N GLY A 84 -5.39 -17.57 12.74
CA GLY A 84 -5.92 -18.64 13.58
C GLY A 84 -5.14 -18.90 14.88
N GLY A 85 -3.94 -18.34 15.02
CA GLY A 85 -3.01 -18.71 16.10
C GLY A 85 -3.29 -18.07 17.47
N ASP A 86 -4.01 -16.94 17.52
CA ASP A 86 -4.15 -16.13 18.75
C ASP A 86 -5.55 -15.49 18.94
N GLY A 87 -6.52 -15.81 18.06
CA GLY A 87 -7.83 -15.13 18.01
C GLY A 87 -9.05 -15.95 18.44
N ARG A 88 -8.89 -17.25 18.75
CA ARG A 88 -9.98 -18.10 19.29
C ARG A 88 -9.72 -18.51 20.74
N ARG A 89 -9.42 -17.57 21.63
CA ARG A 89 -9.87 -17.75 23.02
C ARG A 89 -11.38 -17.58 22.98
N ARG A 90 -12.05 -18.73 22.94
CA ARG A 90 -13.50 -18.87 23.03
C ARG A 90 -13.96 -18.04 24.22
N ASP A 91 -14.83 -17.08 23.95
CA ASP A 91 -15.72 -16.53 24.96
C ASP A 91 -16.86 -17.56 25.18
N ASP A 92 -16.48 -18.76 25.62
CA ASP A 92 -17.41 -19.76 26.14
C ASP A 92 -17.34 -19.62 27.66
N GLY A 93 -18.11 -18.67 28.21
CA GLY A 93 -18.00 -18.32 29.61
C GLY A 93 -19.03 -17.35 30.15
N ARG A 94 -20.33 -17.55 29.88
CA ARG A 94 -21.42 -17.60 30.88
C ARG A 94 -22.79 -17.80 30.23
#